data_AF-A0A3N5MJ45-F1
#
_entry.id   AF-A0A3N5MJ45-F1
#
_cell.length_a   1.000
_cell.length_b   1.000
_cell.length_c   1.000
_cell.angle_alpha   90.00
_cell.angle_beta   90.00
_cell.angle_gamma   90.00
#
_symmetry.space_group_name_H-M   'P 1'
#
loop_
_entity.id
_entity.type
_entity.pdbx_description
1 polymer ?
#
loop_
_entity_poly.entity_id
_entity_poly.type
_entity_poly.pdbx_seq_one_letter_code
_entity_poly.pdbx_strand_id
1 'polypeptide(L)'
;HALVCRGYTEVVDAYLSNYVDVLPHQDLMRSVARRIVDRHVLRLIKLWLKAPVEERDGDGTRRMTGGKGSSCGTPQGGVVSPLLANLYMNRFLKHWRTSGRGIAYRAHIIAYADDFVILSCGHAAEALAWTRQVMARLGLALNEAKTSVRDARRERFDFLGYTFGPHRYRKDGHWYLGASPSKKGVLRLTAKVSDLLVPGNMGAWPEVRDRLNRLLGGWAAYFSYGTRLMAYRAVDNHVYDRVRHFLVRRHKVPSRGTRRYPDGVVFGDLGVLRLRRVHLGAMPCASR
;
A
#
# COMPACT_ATOMS: atom_id res chain seq x y z
N HIS A 1 4.36 13.21 5.37
CA HIS A 1 5.48 14.12 5.03
C HIS A 1 5.45 15.42 5.83
N ALA A 2 4.40 16.25 5.73
CA ALA A 2 4.35 17.55 6.42
C ALA A 2 4.65 17.49 7.94
N LEU A 3 4.12 16.50 8.65
CA LEU A 3 4.40 16.30 10.09
C LEU A 3 5.88 16.00 10.37
N VAL A 4 6.53 15.20 9.52
CA VAL A 4 7.97 14.91 9.62
C VAL A 4 8.77 16.20 9.46
N CYS A 5 8.42 17.05 8.48
CA CYS A 5 9.06 18.35 8.28
C CYS A 5 8.83 19.33 9.44
N ARG A 6 7.72 19.18 10.19
CA ARG A 6 7.42 19.98 11.39
C ARG A 6 8.12 19.48 12.66
N GLY A 7 8.94 18.43 12.57
CA GLY A 7 9.71 17.91 13.70
C GLY A 7 9.10 16.70 14.41
N TYR A 8 7.98 16.14 13.92
CA TYR A 8 7.46 14.86 14.40
C TYR A 8 8.21 13.72 13.68
N THR A 9 9.45 13.51 14.08
CA THR A 9 10.40 12.65 13.37
C THR A 9 10.51 11.26 13.97
N GLU A 10 10.06 11.04 15.20
CA GLU A 10 10.01 9.70 15.77
C GLU A 10 8.74 9.00 15.29
N VAL A 11 8.91 7.92 14.54
CA VAL A 11 7.81 7.19 13.90
C VAL A 11 7.66 5.84 14.55
N VAL A 12 6.49 5.59 15.10
CA VAL A 12 6.02 4.26 15.48
C VAL A 12 5.36 3.65 14.25
N ASP A 13 6.08 2.74 13.60
CA ASP A 13 5.57 1.90 12.53
C ASP A 13 4.91 0.68 13.19
N ALA A 14 3.58 0.74 13.38
CA ALA A 14 2.83 -0.26 14.12
C ALA A 14 2.09 -1.19 13.16
N TYR A 15 2.42 -2.47 13.21
CA TYR A 15 1.80 -3.47 12.33
C TYR A 15 0.88 -4.38 13.13
N LEU A 16 -0.39 -4.51 12.73
CA LEU A 16 -1.33 -5.43 13.38
C LEU A 16 -1.14 -6.86 12.88
N SER A 17 -1.08 -7.83 13.80
CA SER A 17 -0.98 -9.25 13.45
C SER A 17 -2.32 -9.80 12.98
N ASN A 18 -2.41 -10.23 11.73
CA ASN A 18 -3.58 -10.89 11.13
C ASN A 18 -4.91 -10.20 11.45
N TYR A 19 -4.93 -8.85 11.34
CA TYR A 19 -6.01 -8.01 11.86
C TYR A 19 -7.40 -8.52 11.47
N VAL A 20 -7.60 -8.76 10.18
CA VAL A 20 -8.89 -9.19 9.61
C VAL A 20 -9.33 -10.55 10.14
N ASP A 21 -8.39 -11.44 10.50
CA ASP A 21 -8.67 -12.80 10.95
C ASP A 21 -8.89 -12.89 12.47
N VAL A 22 -8.40 -11.91 13.24
CA VAL A 22 -8.51 -11.88 14.71
C VAL A 22 -9.61 -10.96 15.22
N LEU A 23 -10.34 -10.26 14.33
CA LEU A 23 -11.39 -9.31 14.71
C LEU A 23 -12.48 -9.96 15.58
N PRO A 24 -12.66 -9.55 16.86
CA PRO A 24 -13.62 -10.20 17.76
C PRO A 24 -15.06 -9.86 17.37
N HIS A 25 -15.87 -10.86 17.01
CA HIS A 25 -17.24 -10.66 16.50
C HIS A 25 -18.13 -9.96 17.50
N GLN A 26 -18.07 -10.34 18.78
CA GLN A 26 -18.95 -9.80 19.81
C GLN A 26 -18.74 -8.30 20.01
N ASP A 27 -17.48 -7.88 20.01
CA ASP A 27 -17.06 -6.50 20.22
C ASP A 27 -17.29 -5.63 18.97
N LEU A 28 -17.09 -6.23 17.79
CA LEU A 28 -17.46 -5.62 16.52
C LEU A 28 -18.98 -5.39 16.44
N MET A 29 -19.79 -6.41 16.71
CA MET A 29 -21.25 -6.30 16.68
C MET A 29 -21.77 -5.29 17.71
N ARG A 30 -21.18 -5.23 18.91
CA ARG A 30 -21.48 -4.16 19.88
C ARG A 30 -21.19 -2.77 19.31
N SER A 31 -20.15 -2.62 18.51
CA SER A 31 -19.79 -1.34 17.88
C SER A 31 -20.75 -0.96 16.76
N VAL A 32 -21.21 -1.94 15.96
CA VAL A 32 -22.23 -1.74 14.91
C VAL A 32 -23.57 -1.35 15.55
N ALA A 33 -24.00 -2.08 16.59
CA ALA A 33 -25.28 -1.88 17.27
C ALA A 33 -25.42 -0.52 17.96
N ARG A 34 -24.31 0.19 18.23
CA ARG A 34 -24.35 1.58 18.72
C ARG A 34 -24.91 2.57 17.71
N ARG A 35 -24.86 2.25 16.42
CA ARG A 35 -25.34 3.11 15.33
C ARG A 35 -26.53 2.52 14.59
N ILE A 36 -26.61 1.20 14.48
CA ILE A 36 -27.68 0.51 13.74
C ILE A 36 -28.58 -0.19 14.75
N VAL A 37 -29.85 0.22 14.79
CA VAL A 37 -30.89 -0.36 15.64
C VAL A 37 -31.60 -1.55 14.96
N ASP A 38 -31.61 -1.57 13.61
CA ASP A 38 -32.31 -2.60 12.84
C ASP A 38 -31.75 -4.02 13.08
N ARG A 39 -32.59 -4.84 13.73
CA ARG A 39 -32.30 -6.25 14.05
C ARG A 39 -32.03 -7.11 12.82
N HIS A 40 -32.65 -6.84 11.68
CA HIS A 40 -32.49 -7.62 10.44
C HIS A 40 -31.12 -7.36 9.83
N VAL A 41 -30.70 -6.09 9.79
CA VAL A 41 -29.35 -5.71 9.34
C VAL A 41 -28.27 -6.29 10.27
N LEU A 42 -28.46 -6.17 11.58
CA LEU A 42 -27.52 -6.75 12.56
C LEU A 42 -27.42 -8.27 12.42
N ARG A 43 -28.55 -8.95 12.18
CA ARG A 43 -28.56 -10.40 11.92
C ARG A 43 -27.83 -10.73 10.62
N LEU A 44 -28.03 -9.96 9.56
CA LEU A 44 -27.37 -10.17 8.26
C LEU A 44 -25.84 -10.02 8.39
N ILE A 45 -25.36 -8.96 9.05
CA ILE A 45 -23.93 -8.76 9.30
C ILE A 45 -23.35 -9.93 10.11
N LYS A 46 -24.07 -10.40 11.13
CA LYS A 46 -23.67 -11.57 11.91
C LYS A 46 -23.59 -12.85 11.07
N LEU A 47 -24.50 -13.03 10.11
CA LEU A 47 -24.45 -14.15 9.18
C LEU A 47 -23.25 -14.07 8.25
N TRP A 48 -22.93 -12.87 7.73
CA TRP A 48 -21.72 -12.67 6.93
C TRP A 48 -20.46 -12.97 7.72
N LEU A 49 -20.34 -12.50 8.97
CA LEU A 49 -19.18 -12.79 9.83
C LEU A 49 -18.99 -14.30 10.12
N LYS A 50 -20.08 -15.07 10.12
CA LYS A 50 -20.08 -16.52 10.35
C LYS A 50 -20.07 -17.36 9.08
N ALA A 51 -20.04 -16.73 7.92
CA ALA A 51 -19.97 -17.44 6.65
C ALA A 51 -18.66 -18.25 6.63
N PRO A 52 -18.70 -19.57 6.35
CA PRO A 52 -17.50 -20.35 6.16
C PRO A 52 -16.81 -19.91 4.87
N VAL A 53 -15.49 -19.79 4.93
CA VAL A 53 -14.63 -19.54 3.77
C VAL A 53 -13.76 -20.77 3.57
N GLU A 54 -13.76 -21.30 2.35
CA GLU A 54 -12.82 -22.34 1.95
C GLU A 54 -11.59 -21.66 1.37
N GLU A 55 -10.51 -21.65 2.13
CA GLU A 55 -9.19 -21.23 1.67
C GLU A 55 -8.44 -22.45 1.13
N ARG A 56 -7.75 -22.29 0.00
CA ARG A 56 -6.82 -23.31 -0.51
C ARG A 56 -5.41 -22.82 -0.23
N ASP A 57 -4.68 -23.58 0.58
CA ASP A 57 -3.26 -23.34 0.80
C ASP A 57 -2.48 -23.62 -0.49
N GLY A 58 -1.25 -23.08 -0.59
CA GLY A 58 -0.38 -23.24 -1.76
C GLY A 58 -0.06 -24.71 -2.11
N ASP A 59 -0.19 -25.62 -1.14
CA ASP A 59 0.02 -27.06 -1.29
C ASP A 59 -1.25 -27.82 -1.73
N GLY A 60 -2.36 -27.12 -2.00
CA GLY A 60 -3.63 -27.72 -2.42
C GLY A 60 -4.51 -28.23 -1.27
N THR A 61 -4.05 -28.09 -0.02
CA THR A 61 -4.79 -28.44 1.19
C THR A 61 -5.96 -27.48 1.38
N ARG A 62 -7.17 -28.02 1.60
CA ARG A 62 -8.38 -27.24 1.87
C ARG A 62 -8.43 -26.86 3.34
N ARG A 63 -8.46 -25.57 3.64
CA ARG A 63 -8.62 -25.04 4.99
C ARG A 63 -9.95 -24.29 5.07
N MET A 64 -10.82 -24.73 5.98
CA MET A 64 -12.07 -24.02 6.26
C MET A 64 -11.81 -23.00 7.37
N THR A 65 -11.90 -21.71 7.07
CA THR A 65 -11.87 -20.61 8.04
C THR A 65 -13.30 -20.07 8.25
N GLY A 66 -13.63 -19.58 9.45
CA GLY A 66 -14.99 -19.10 9.76
C GLY A 66 -15.98 -20.19 10.18
N GLY A 67 -17.27 -19.99 9.91
CA GLY A 67 -18.36 -20.92 10.28
C GLY A 67 -19.06 -20.61 11.63
N LYS A 68 -20.06 -21.43 12.00
CA LYS A 68 -20.92 -21.21 13.19
C LYS A 68 -20.12 -21.08 14.50
N GLY A 69 -19.03 -21.83 14.62
CA GLY A 69 -18.14 -21.86 15.77
C GLY A 69 -17.08 -20.75 15.80
N SER A 70 -16.91 -19.99 14.71
CA SER A 70 -15.97 -18.87 14.72
C SER A 70 -16.50 -17.71 15.54
N SER A 71 -15.67 -17.23 16.47
CA SER A 71 -15.92 -16.06 17.31
C SER A 71 -15.10 -14.84 16.90
N CYS A 72 -14.17 -15.01 15.95
CA CYS A 72 -13.28 -13.98 15.45
C CYS A 72 -13.13 -14.02 13.91
N GLY A 73 -12.59 -12.93 13.39
CA GLY A 73 -12.24 -12.77 11.99
C GLY A 73 -13.39 -12.28 11.12
N THR A 74 -13.09 -11.84 9.91
CA THR A 74 -14.10 -11.56 8.89
C THR A 74 -13.72 -12.31 7.62
N PRO A 75 -14.68 -12.86 6.86
CA PRO A 75 -14.39 -13.55 5.61
C PRO A 75 -13.48 -12.71 4.71
N GLN A 76 -12.32 -13.25 4.36
CA GLN A 76 -11.42 -12.59 3.40
C GLN A 76 -12.10 -12.56 2.03
N GLY A 77 -12.23 -11.37 1.43
CA GLY A 77 -12.96 -11.15 0.18
C GLY A 77 -14.43 -10.76 0.34
N GLY A 78 -14.97 -10.72 1.57
CA GLY A 78 -16.28 -10.13 1.82
C GLY A 78 -16.26 -8.61 1.57
N VAL A 79 -17.18 -8.11 0.74
CA VAL A 79 -17.27 -6.67 0.38
C VAL A 79 -17.40 -5.77 1.62
N VAL A 80 -17.99 -6.28 2.69
CA VAL A 80 -18.26 -5.55 3.93
C VAL A 80 -17.10 -5.64 4.94
N SER A 81 -16.17 -6.58 4.77
CA SER A 81 -15.05 -6.81 5.69
C SER A 81 -14.16 -5.57 5.87
N PRO A 82 -13.73 -4.83 4.83
CA PRO A 82 -12.93 -3.60 5.00
C PRO A 82 -13.67 -2.50 5.77
N LEU A 83 -14.99 -2.40 5.59
CA LEU A 83 -15.80 -1.40 6.31
C LEU A 83 -15.88 -1.74 7.81
N LEU A 84 -16.09 -3.01 8.14
CA LEU A 84 -16.15 -3.48 9.53
C LEU A 84 -14.82 -3.35 10.24
N ALA A 85 -13.72 -3.68 9.56
CA ALA A 85 -12.35 -3.41 9.99
C ALA A 85 -12.18 -1.92 10.36
N ASN A 86 -12.51 -1.01 9.44
CA ASN A 86 -12.39 0.44 9.70
C ASN A 86 -13.27 0.92 10.85
N LEU A 87 -14.49 0.40 10.97
CA LEU A 87 -15.39 0.71 12.08
C LEU A 87 -14.76 0.29 13.42
N TYR A 88 -14.17 -0.90 13.47
CA TYR A 88 -13.52 -1.40 14.66
C TYR A 88 -12.28 -0.57 15.00
N MET A 89 -11.46 -0.24 13.99
CA MET A 89 -10.27 0.56 14.18
C MET A 89 -10.58 1.97 14.71
N ASN A 90 -11.73 2.52 14.34
CA ASN A 90 -12.19 3.81 14.84
C ASN A 90 -12.41 3.83 16.37
N ARG A 91 -12.58 2.68 17.05
CA ARG A 91 -12.62 2.63 18.53
C ARG A 91 -11.30 3.13 19.13
N PHE A 92 -10.18 2.62 18.61
CA PHE A 92 -8.83 3.03 19.01
C PHE A 92 -8.58 4.51 18.70
N LEU A 93 -8.88 4.93 17.46
CA LEU A 93 -8.68 6.33 17.04
C LEU A 93 -9.54 7.31 17.83
N LYS A 94 -10.76 6.91 18.22
CA LYS A 94 -11.61 7.71 19.11
C LYS A 94 -11.03 7.77 20.52
N HIS A 95 -10.57 6.64 21.06
CA HIS A 95 -9.96 6.59 22.39
C HIS A 95 -8.70 7.47 22.47
N TRP A 96 -7.82 7.43 21.45
CA TRP A 96 -6.66 8.30 21.34
C TRP A 96 -7.02 9.79 21.46
N ARG A 97 -8.07 10.22 20.72
CA ARG A 97 -8.56 11.60 20.73
C ARG A 97 -9.16 11.99 22.08
N THR A 98 -10.05 11.18 22.63
CA THR A 98 -10.75 11.49 23.89
C THR A 98 -9.82 11.47 25.11
N SER A 99 -8.77 10.65 25.08
CA SER A 99 -7.80 10.56 26.17
C SER A 99 -6.68 11.62 26.09
N GLY A 100 -6.75 12.55 25.13
CA GLY A 100 -5.78 13.64 24.99
C GLY A 100 -4.35 13.18 24.66
N ARG A 101 -4.16 11.94 24.21
CA ARG A 101 -2.82 11.34 24.01
C ARG A 101 -2.00 12.02 22.93
N GLY A 102 -2.66 12.62 21.94
CA GLY A 102 -1.97 13.42 20.93
C GLY A 102 -1.24 14.63 21.51
N ILE A 103 -1.80 15.26 22.56
CA ILE A 103 -1.13 16.37 23.26
C ILE A 103 -0.08 15.81 24.22
N ALA A 104 -0.47 14.83 25.05
CA ALA A 104 0.39 14.26 26.08
C ALA A 104 1.69 13.66 25.52
N TYR A 105 1.63 12.99 24.37
CA TYR A 105 2.80 12.39 23.70
C TYR A 105 3.34 13.23 22.56
N ARG A 106 2.85 14.47 22.38
CA ARG A 106 3.17 15.34 21.25
C ARG A 106 3.18 14.54 19.95
N ALA A 107 2.08 13.86 19.66
CA ALA A 107 2.00 12.81 18.65
C ALA A 107 0.74 12.89 17.79
N HIS A 108 0.89 12.51 16.53
CA HIS A 108 -0.19 12.43 15.55
C HIS A 108 -0.32 11.01 15.01
N ILE A 109 -1.53 10.47 15.01
CA ILE A 109 -1.81 9.20 14.35
C ILE A 109 -2.26 9.48 12.91
N ILE A 110 -1.58 8.88 11.96
CA ILE A 110 -2.03 8.81 10.56
C ILE A 110 -2.52 7.38 10.35
N ALA A 111 -3.82 7.22 10.15
CA ALA A 111 -4.44 5.92 9.89
C ALA A 111 -4.99 5.87 8.46
N TYR A 112 -4.82 4.73 7.81
CA TYR A 112 -5.38 4.41 6.51
C TYR A 112 -5.83 2.95 6.50
N ALA A 113 -7.14 2.75 6.45
CA ALA A 113 -7.77 1.45 6.67
C ALA A 113 -7.29 0.79 7.98
N ASP A 114 -6.68 -0.39 7.89
CA ASP A 114 -6.09 -1.17 8.98
C ASP A 114 -4.61 -0.82 9.29
N ASP A 115 -3.96 -0.04 8.43
CA ASP A 115 -2.57 0.39 8.60
C ASP A 115 -2.52 1.78 9.27
N PHE A 116 -1.61 1.98 10.22
CA PHE A 116 -1.43 3.28 10.86
C PHE A 116 0.00 3.49 11.35
N VAL A 117 0.42 4.75 11.35
CA VAL A 117 1.69 5.18 11.92
C VAL A 117 1.45 6.29 12.94
N ILE A 118 2.26 6.31 14.00
CA ILE A 118 2.24 7.38 15.00
C ILE A 118 3.51 8.20 14.86
N LEU A 119 3.38 9.49 14.57
CA LEU A 119 4.51 10.41 14.51
C LEU A 119 4.55 11.25 15.79
N SER A 120 5.60 11.08 16.58
CA SER A 120 5.82 11.78 17.84
C SER A 120 7.03 12.71 17.76
N CYS A 121 7.06 13.67 18.68
CA CYS A 121 8.18 14.54 18.95
C CYS A 121 8.71 14.27 20.37
N GLY A 122 9.49 13.19 20.53
CA GLY A 122 10.20 12.85 21.77
C GLY A 122 9.53 11.83 22.69
N HIS A 123 8.37 11.26 22.32
CA HIS A 123 7.59 10.34 23.16
C HIS A 123 7.09 9.11 22.40
N ALA A 124 7.82 8.66 21.37
CA ALA A 124 7.38 7.52 20.55
C ALA A 124 7.32 6.20 21.36
N ALA A 125 8.20 6.01 22.34
CA ALA A 125 8.21 4.81 23.17
C ALA A 125 6.95 4.72 24.06
N GLU A 126 6.55 5.83 24.67
CA GLU A 126 5.36 5.95 25.50
C GLU A 126 4.09 5.78 24.65
N ALA A 127 4.07 6.38 23.45
CA ALA A 127 2.97 6.21 22.51
C ALA A 127 2.82 4.76 22.06
N LEU A 128 3.92 4.06 21.80
CA LEU A 128 3.91 2.63 21.45
C LEU A 128 3.45 1.77 22.64
N ALA A 129 3.96 2.01 23.85
CA ALA A 129 3.56 1.27 25.04
C ALA A 129 2.06 1.43 25.34
N TRP A 130 1.55 2.67 25.24
CA TRP A 130 0.12 2.93 25.37
C TRP A 130 -0.69 2.22 24.28
N THR A 131 -0.21 2.26 23.03
CA THR A 131 -0.87 1.60 21.89
C THR A 131 -0.97 0.10 22.12
N ARG A 132 0.12 -0.56 22.57
CA ARG A 132 0.10 -2.00 22.93
C ARG A 132 -0.98 -2.31 23.96
N GLN A 133 -1.06 -1.53 25.04
CA GLN A 133 -2.05 -1.74 26.10
C GLN A 133 -3.49 -1.60 25.58
N VAL A 134 -3.76 -0.61 24.73
CA VAL A 134 -5.10 -0.38 24.18
C VAL A 134 -5.46 -1.45 23.16
N MET A 135 -4.53 -1.87 22.29
CA MET A 135 -4.78 -2.95 21.34
C MET A 135 -5.10 -4.25 22.06
N ALA A 136 -4.37 -4.60 23.11
CA ALA A 136 -4.64 -5.78 23.93
C ALA A 136 -6.07 -5.74 24.53
N ARG A 137 -6.51 -4.58 25.03
CA ARG A 137 -7.89 -4.39 25.52
C ARG A 137 -8.95 -4.50 24.43
N LEU A 138 -8.59 -4.25 23.17
CA LEU A 138 -9.45 -4.43 22.00
C LEU A 138 -9.40 -5.88 21.45
N GLY A 139 -8.65 -6.78 22.08
CA GLY A 139 -8.44 -8.15 21.62
C GLY A 139 -7.54 -8.25 20.38
N LEU A 140 -6.70 -7.24 20.15
CA LEU A 140 -5.78 -7.15 19.02
C LEU A 140 -4.33 -7.21 19.50
N ALA A 141 -3.45 -7.76 18.67
CA ALA A 141 -2.02 -7.83 18.95
C ALA A 141 -1.21 -7.09 17.87
N LEU A 142 -0.18 -6.37 18.30
CA LEU A 142 0.84 -5.86 17.39
C LEU A 142 1.80 -6.99 17.00
N ASN A 143 2.32 -6.93 15.79
CA ASN A 143 3.38 -7.80 15.32
C ASN A 143 4.70 -7.22 15.79
N GLU A 144 5.26 -7.78 16.86
CA GLU A 144 6.50 -7.28 17.47
C GLU A 144 7.72 -7.39 16.54
N ALA A 145 7.72 -8.35 15.60
CA ALA A 145 8.80 -8.48 14.62
C ALA A 145 8.78 -7.39 13.54
N LYS A 146 7.61 -6.82 13.25
CA LYS A 146 7.44 -5.74 12.25
C LYS A 146 7.33 -4.36 12.88
N THR A 147 6.84 -4.29 14.12
CA THR A 147 6.61 -3.03 14.82
C THR A 147 7.94 -2.44 15.29
N SER A 148 8.19 -1.18 14.96
CA SER A 148 9.46 -0.52 15.32
C SER A 148 9.29 0.97 15.55
N VAL A 149 10.14 1.53 16.41
CA VAL A 149 10.31 2.99 16.56
C VAL A 149 11.53 3.40 15.74
N ARG A 150 11.37 4.39 14.88
CA ARG A 150 12.42 4.88 13.95
C ARG A 150 12.54 6.38 14.03
N ASP A 151 13.74 6.92 13.87
CA ASP A 151 13.93 8.37 13.68
C ASP A 151 13.99 8.68 12.18
N ALA A 152 12.93 9.28 11.64
CA ALA A 152 12.78 9.68 10.25
C ALA A 152 13.82 10.72 9.78
N ARG A 153 14.63 11.32 10.68
CA ARG A 153 15.78 12.15 10.30
C ARG A 153 16.98 11.33 9.86
N ARG A 154 17.16 10.15 10.47
CA ARG A 154 18.33 9.29 10.28
C ARG A 154 18.00 8.08 9.41
N GLU A 155 16.79 7.57 9.54
CA GLU A 155 16.33 6.34 8.94
C GLU A 155 15.13 6.56 8.04
N ARG A 156 14.87 5.57 7.18
CA ARG A 156 13.71 5.57 6.30
C ARG A 156 12.65 4.60 6.80
N PHE A 157 11.40 4.97 6.58
CA PHE A 157 10.25 4.10 6.84
C PHE A 157 9.29 4.10 5.65
N ASP A 158 8.58 2.99 5.47
CA ASP A 158 7.63 2.82 4.37
C ASP A 158 6.21 2.97 4.92
N PHE A 159 5.36 3.75 4.25
CA PHE A 159 3.94 3.85 4.56
C PHE A 159 3.14 4.11 3.27
N LEU A 160 2.06 3.36 3.05
CA LEU A 160 1.21 3.46 1.84
C LEU A 160 1.96 3.40 0.50
N GLY A 161 3.03 2.60 0.46
CA GLY A 161 3.87 2.45 -0.73
C GLY A 161 4.85 3.60 -0.98
N TYR A 162 4.92 4.59 -0.09
CA TYR A 162 5.95 5.62 -0.10
C TYR A 162 7.01 5.33 0.95
N THR A 163 8.26 5.66 0.65
CA THR A 163 9.36 5.70 1.61
C THR A 163 9.59 7.16 2.04
N PHE A 164 9.50 7.42 3.34
CA PHE A 164 9.76 8.73 3.95
C PHE A 164 11.10 8.73 4.68
N GLY A 165 11.73 9.91 4.80
CA GLY A 165 12.95 10.11 5.58
C GLY A 165 14.05 10.83 4.79
N PRO A 166 15.35 10.62 5.12
CA PRO A 166 16.45 11.35 4.48
C PRO A 166 16.65 10.93 3.02
N HIS A 167 16.56 11.91 2.13
CA HIS A 167 16.81 11.81 0.70
C HIS A 167 17.99 12.71 0.32
N ARG A 168 18.77 12.27 -0.67
CA ARG A 168 19.92 13.02 -1.17
C ARG A 168 19.58 13.67 -2.49
N TYR A 169 19.72 14.98 -2.59
CA TYR A 169 19.56 15.69 -3.84
C TYR A 169 20.79 15.46 -4.71
N ARG A 170 20.60 15.04 -5.97
CA ARG A 170 21.72 14.58 -6.80
C ARG A 170 22.56 15.69 -7.41
N LYS A 171 21.96 16.85 -7.66
CA LYS A 171 22.66 17.97 -8.30
C LYS A 171 23.72 18.55 -7.35
N ASP A 172 23.33 18.79 -6.10
CA ASP A 172 24.16 19.53 -5.14
C ASP A 172 24.57 18.68 -3.92
N GLY A 173 24.15 17.41 -3.86
CA GLY A 173 24.58 16.46 -2.82
C GLY A 173 23.93 16.62 -1.44
N HIS A 174 23.20 17.72 -1.19
CA HIS A 174 22.59 17.98 0.11
C HIS A 174 21.50 16.97 0.49
N TRP A 175 21.33 16.77 1.81
CA TRP A 175 20.30 15.90 2.37
C TRP A 175 19.06 16.71 2.74
N TYR A 176 17.89 16.16 2.49
CA TYR A 176 16.60 16.73 2.88
C TYR A 176 15.63 15.62 3.31
N LEU A 177 14.64 15.98 4.11
CA LEU A 177 13.54 15.07 4.44
C LEU A 177 12.55 15.07 3.27
N GLY A 178 12.29 13.89 2.74
CA GLY A 178 11.52 13.71 1.52
C GLY A 178 10.63 12.48 1.57
N ALA A 179 9.90 12.29 0.48
CA ALA A 179 9.15 11.09 0.19
C ALA A 179 9.52 10.59 -1.21
N SER A 180 9.50 9.28 -1.43
CA SER A 180 9.69 8.67 -2.74
C SER A 180 8.87 7.38 -2.85
N PRO A 181 8.59 6.88 -4.06
CA PRO A 181 7.96 5.57 -4.20
C PRO A 181 8.85 4.48 -3.58
N SER A 182 8.26 3.60 -2.77
CA SER A 182 9.03 2.57 -2.08
C SER A 182 9.57 1.52 -3.05
N LYS A 183 10.69 0.89 -2.68
CA LYS A 183 11.28 -0.21 -3.45
C LYS A 183 10.25 -1.32 -3.72
N LYS A 184 9.45 -1.67 -2.70
CA LYS A 184 8.35 -2.64 -2.84
C LYS A 184 7.30 -2.17 -3.85
N GLY A 185 6.93 -0.89 -3.83
CA GLY A 185 5.99 -0.30 -4.79
C GLY A 185 6.48 -0.37 -6.24
N VAL A 186 7.76 -0.08 -6.46
CA VAL A 186 8.42 -0.22 -7.77
C VAL A 186 8.45 -1.68 -8.21
N LEU A 187 8.88 -2.60 -7.34
CA LEU A 187 8.96 -4.03 -7.64
C LEU A 187 7.59 -4.61 -8.04
N ARG A 188 6.52 -4.24 -7.32
CA ARG A 188 5.15 -4.64 -7.65
C ARG A 188 4.73 -4.16 -9.04
N LEU A 189 5.06 -2.94 -9.43
CA LEU A 189 4.78 -2.48 -10.79
C LEU A 189 5.58 -3.28 -11.82
N THR A 190 6.88 -3.45 -11.61
CA THR A 190 7.74 -4.19 -12.54
C THR A 190 7.32 -5.66 -12.68
N ALA A 191 6.77 -6.26 -11.63
CA ALA A 191 6.16 -7.59 -11.67
C ALA A 191 4.93 -7.58 -12.60
N LYS A 192 3.96 -6.68 -12.37
CA LYS A 192 2.77 -6.53 -13.25
C LYS A 192 3.13 -6.28 -14.72
N VAL A 193 4.17 -5.49 -14.98
CA VAL A 193 4.69 -5.28 -16.34
C VAL A 193 5.25 -6.57 -16.93
N SER A 194 5.94 -7.37 -16.13
CA SER A 194 6.48 -8.67 -16.55
C SER A 194 5.38 -9.67 -16.83
N ASP A 195 4.33 -9.70 -15.99
CA ASP A 195 3.16 -10.58 -16.15
C ASP A 195 2.35 -10.24 -17.41
N LEU A 196 2.31 -8.95 -17.78
CA LEU A 196 1.67 -8.51 -19.02
C LEU A 196 2.49 -8.90 -20.26
N LEU A 197 3.81 -8.81 -20.18
CA LEU A 197 4.73 -8.99 -21.32
C LEU A 197 5.33 -10.40 -21.37
N VAL A 198 4.46 -11.41 -21.28
CA VAL A 198 4.83 -12.84 -21.36
C VAL A 198 4.68 -13.39 -22.79
N PRO A 199 5.43 -14.45 -23.17
CA PRO A 199 5.31 -15.06 -24.50
C PRO A 199 3.90 -15.54 -24.86
N GLY A 200 3.10 -15.97 -23.86
CA GLY A 200 1.72 -16.40 -24.06
C GLY A 200 0.73 -15.27 -24.35
N ASN A 201 1.15 -14.01 -24.26
CA ASN A 201 0.30 -12.88 -24.61
C ASN A 201 0.29 -12.68 -26.14
N MET A 202 -0.77 -13.16 -26.78
CA MET A 202 -0.97 -13.10 -28.23
C MET A 202 -1.72 -11.85 -28.71
N GLY A 203 -2.12 -10.95 -27.78
CA GLY A 203 -2.89 -9.74 -28.11
C GLY A 203 -2.17 -8.83 -29.10
N ALA A 204 -2.92 -8.02 -29.86
CA ALA A 204 -2.31 -7.10 -30.83
C ALA A 204 -1.42 -6.08 -30.11
N TRP A 205 -0.31 -5.66 -30.73
CA TRP A 205 0.62 -4.72 -30.09
C TRP A 205 -0.07 -3.45 -29.54
N PRO A 206 -0.97 -2.77 -30.28
CA PRO A 206 -1.68 -1.60 -29.76
C PRO A 206 -2.44 -1.87 -28.46
N GLU A 207 -3.14 -3.01 -28.35
CA GLU A 207 -3.89 -3.37 -27.15
C GLU A 207 -2.98 -3.65 -25.95
N VAL A 208 -1.87 -4.38 -26.19
CA VAL A 208 -0.87 -4.68 -25.16
C VAL A 208 -0.20 -3.38 -24.70
N ARG A 209 0.18 -2.50 -25.64
CA ARG A 209 0.72 -1.17 -25.37
C ARG A 209 -0.25 -0.32 -24.56
N ASP A 210 -1.52 -0.27 -24.92
CA ASP A 210 -2.49 0.58 -24.23
C ASP A 210 -2.76 0.06 -22.81
N ARG A 211 -2.79 -1.25 -22.61
CA ARG A 211 -2.86 -1.85 -21.27
C ARG A 211 -1.61 -1.54 -20.45
N LEU A 212 -0.43 -1.63 -21.05
CA LEU A 212 0.83 -1.25 -20.41
C LEU A 212 0.82 0.24 -20.03
N ASN A 213 0.42 1.11 -20.93
CA ASN A 213 0.35 2.56 -20.71
C ASN A 213 -0.66 2.93 -19.61
N ARG A 214 -1.81 2.25 -19.53
CA ARG A 214 -2.76 2.43 -18.41
C ARG A 214 -2.14 2.04 -17.07
N LEU A 215 -1.40 0.92 -17.01
CA LEU A 215 -0.69 0.51 -15.79
C LEU A 215 0.36 1.53 -15.36
N LEU A 216 1.18 1.99 -16.31
CA LEU A 216 2.23 2.97 -16.06
C LEU A 216 1.64 4.33 -15.67
N GLY A 217 0.60 4.79 -16.37
CA GLY A 217 -0.10 6.05 -16.09
C GLY A 217 -0.78 6.05 -14.72
N GLY A 218 -1.51 4.99 -14.38
CA GLY A 218 -2.15 4.86 -13.07
C GLY A 218 -1.12 4.83 -11.93
N TRP A 219 0.00 4.14 -12.12
CA TRP A 219 1.09 4.16 -11.15
C TRP A 219 1.75 5.53 -11.03
N ALA A 220 1.97 6.24 -12.14
CA ALA A 220 2.53 7.59 -12.13
C ALA A 220 1.61 8.61 -11.43
N ALA A 221 0.30 8.49 -11.63
CA ALA A 221 -0.70 9.31 -10.97
C ALA A 221 -0.72 9.09 -9.45
N TYR A 222 -0.70 7.83 -9.01
CA TYR A 222 -0.61 7.49 -7.60
C TYR A 222 0.72 7.94 -6.97
N PHE A 223 1.84 7.70 -7.67
CA PHE A 223 3.20 8.08 -7.27
C PHE A 223 3.61 9.43 -7.86
N SER A 224 2.75 10.44 -7.70
CA SER A 224 2.96 11.80 -8.19
C SER A 224 3.69 12.70 -7.18
N TYR A 225 3.81 12.27 -5.92
CA TYR A 225 4.41 13.06 -4.85
C TYR A 225 5.90 12.75 -4.63
N GLY A 226 6.67 13.79 -4.29
CA GLY A 226 8.06 13.67 -3.85
C GLY A 226 9.07 13.31 -4.95
N THR A 227 10.15 12.63 -4.55
CA THR A 227 11.33 12.36 -5.35
C THR A 227 11.13 11.10 -6.20
N ARG A 228 10.81 11.31 -7.47
CA ARG A 228 10.34 10.25 -8.37
C ARG A 228 11.37 9.79 -9.39
N LEU A 229 12.34 10.64 -9.73
CA LEU A 229 13.26 10.42 -10.86
C LEU A 229 13.95 9.06 -10.84
N MET A 230 14.40 8.59 -9.67
CA MET A 230 15.08 7.30 -9.54
C MET A 230 14.13 6.12 -9.71
N ALA A 231 12.95 6.19 -9.09
CA ALA A 231 11.93 5.17 -9.25
C ALA A 231 11.47 5.09 -10.72
N TYR A 232 11.22 6.24 -11.35
CA TYR A 232 10.80 6.32 -12.75
C TYR A 232 11.88 5.81 -13.69
N ARG A 233 13.15 6.14 -13.45
CA ARG A 233 14.27 5.59 -14.23
C ARG A 233 14.38 4.07 -14.10
N ALA A 234 14.23 3.53 -12.89
CA ALA A 234 14.25 2.09 -12.67
C ALA A 234 13.11 1.38 -13.41
N VAL A 235 11.90 1.95 -13.35
CA VAL A 235 10.74 1.43 -14.08
C VAL A 235 10.92 1.54 -15.60
N ASP A 236 11.30 2.70 -16.12
CA ASP A 236 11.53 2.91 -17.56
C ASP A 236 12.56 1.90 -18.11
N ASN A 237 13.67 1.69 -17.39
CA ASN A 237 14.69 0.72 -17.79
C ASN A 237 14.10 -0.71 -17.86
N HIS A 238 13.34 -1.12 -16.84
CA HIS A 238 12.70 -2.44 -16.81
C HIS A 238 11.65 -2.60 -17.92
N VAL A 239 10.83 -1.56 -18.13
CA VAL A 239 9.82 -1.53 -19.20
C VAL A 239 10.49 -1.68 -20.57
N TYR A 240 11.56 -0.91 -20.82
CA TYR A 240 12.32 -1.00 -22.06
C TYR A 240 12.83 -2.42 -22.31
N ASP A 241 13.49 -3.02 -21.33
CA ASP A 241 14.04 -4.37 -21.47
C ASP A 241 12.94 -5.42 -21.70
N ARG A 242 11.82 -5.31 -20.98
CA ARG A 242 10.70 -6.24 -21.13
C ARG A 242 10.00 -6.11 -22.47
N VAL A 243 9.73 -4.89 -22.93
CA VAL A 243 9.12 -4.66 -24.25
C VAL A 243 10.04 -5.14 -25.37
N ARG A 244 11.33 -4.80 -25.31
CA ARG A 244 12.32 -5.27 -26.28
C ARG A 244 12.36 -6.79 -26.33
N HIS A 245 12.46 -7.48 -25.19
CA HIS A 245 12.49 -8.94 -25.15
C HIS A 245 11.17 -9.57 -25.65
N PHE A 246 10.02 -8.97 -25.32
CA PHE A 246 8.72 -9.42 -25.81
C PHE A 246 8.64 -9.35 -27.35
N LEU A 247 9.01 -8.21 -27.94
CA LEU A 247 8.97 -8.01 -29.39
C LEU A 247 10.03 -8.83 -30.14
N VAL A 248 11.23 -8.97 -29.59
CA VAL A 248 12.29 -9.83 -30.16
C VAL A 248 11.79 -11.27 -30.30
N ARG A 249 11.16 -11.81 -29.26
CA ARG A 249 10.61 -13.16 -29.29
C ARG A 249 9.43 -13.27 -30.25
N ARG A 250 8.49 -12.32 -30.19
CA ARG A 250 7.29 -12.29 -31.03
C ARG A 250 7.63 -12.24 -32.53
N HIS A 251 8.63 -11.43 -32.90
CA HIS A 251 9.06 -11.26 -34.29
C HIS A 251 10.26 -12.15 -34.68
N LYS A 252 10.60 -13.15 -33.85
CA LYS A 252 11.70 -14.11 -34.08
C LYS A 252 13.01 -13.43 -34.51
N VAL A 253 13.36 -12.33 -33.84
CA VAL A 253 14.58 -11.56 -34.16
C VAL A 253 15.80 -12.35 -33.65
N PRO A 254 16.79 -12.66 -34.52
CA PRO A 254 17.91 -13.54 -34.16
C PRO A 254 18.94 -12.91 -33.21
N SER A 255 18.86 -11.60 -32.97
CA SER A 255 19.74 -10.87 -32.06
C SER A 255 19.01 -10.40 -30.81
N ARG A 256 19.74 -9.78 -29.87
CA ARG A 256 19.15 -9.09 -28.70
C ARG A 256 18.18 -7.95 -29.09
N GLY A 257 18.09 -7.58 -30.37
CA GLY A 257 17.13 -6.60 -30.86
C GLY A 257 17.40 -5.16 -30.43
N THR A 258 18.57 -4.85 -29.87
CA THR A 258 18.94 -3.50 -29.40
C THR A 258 19.02 -2.48 -30.54
N ARG A 259 19.41 -2.92 -31.74
CA ARG A 259 19.39 -2.07 -32.96
C ARG A 259 17.99 -1.90 -33.55
N ARG A 260 17.14 -2.92 -33.44
CA ARG A 260 15.79 -2.94 -34.04
C ARG A 260 14.75 -2.26 -33.16
N TYR A 261 14.90 -2.39 -31.84
CA TYR A 261 14.04 -1.77 -30.85
C TYR A 261 14.88 -0.97 -29.84
N PRO A 262 15.55 0.11 -30.29
CA PRO A 262 16.24 1.03 -29.38
C PRO A 262 15.23 1.79 -28.51
N ASP A 263 15.73 2.41 -27.43
CA ASP A 263 14.94 3.21 -26.47
C ASP A 263 14.06 4.27 -27.15
N GLY A 264 14.57 4.92 -28.22
CA GLY A 264 13.81 5.90 -29.00
C GLY A 264 12.60 5.31 -29.72
N VAL A 265 12.71 4.10 -30.26
CA VAL A 265 11.63 3.42 -30.98
C VAL A 265 10.58 2.90 -30.01
N VAL A 266 11.00 2.30 -28.88
CA VAL A 266 10.08 1.76 -27.87
C VAL A 266 9.19 2.84 -27.28
N PHE A 267 9.78 3.96 -26.86
CA PHE A 267 9.04 5.06 -26.23
C PHE A 267 8.56 6.14 -27.21
N GLY A 268 8.87 6.00 -28.50
CA GLY A 268 8.45 6.88 -29.59
C GLY A 268 7.46 6.17 -30.48
N ASP A 269 7.95 5.57 -31.57
CA ASP A 269 7.15 4.96 -32.64
C ASP A 269 6.21 3.85 -32.14
N LEU A 270 6.66 3.04 -31.18
CA LEU A 270 5.86 1.97 -30.59
C LEU A 270 4.86 2.49 -29.53
N GLY A 271 4.96 3.76 -29.15
CA GLY A 271 3.99 4.46 -28.30
C GLY A 271 3.97 4.05 -26.83
N VAL A 272 5.03 3.43 -26.29
CA VAL A 272 5.10 3.11 -24.86
C VAL A 272 5.33 4.38 -24.05
N LEU A 273 4.57 4.54 -22.95
CA LEU A 273 4.71 5.67 -22.05
C LEU A 273 6.07 5.68 -21.36
N ARG A 274 6.81 6.79 -21.47
CA ARG A 274 8.05 7.02 -20.72
C ARG A 274 7.75 7.84 -19.47
N LEU A 275 7.90 7.23 -18.29
CA LEU A 275 7.59 7.89 -17.01
C LEU A 275 8.48 9.12 -16.78
N ARG A 276 9.75 9.08 -17.20
CA ARG A 276 10.63 10.25 -17.13
C ARG A 276 10.11 11.48 -17.89
N ARG A 277 9.27 11.30 -18.93
CA ARG A 277 8.68 12.40 -19.71
C ARG A 277 7.39 12.95 -19.10
N VAL A 278 6.68 12.14 -18.32
CA VAL A 278 5.51 12.59 -17.52
C VAL A 278 5.89 13.71 -16.55
N HIS A 279 7.18 13.88 -16.26
CA HIS A 279 7.71 14.88 -15.33
C HIS A 279 8.00 16.27 -15.95
N LEU A 280 7.91 16.45 -17.27
CA LEU A 280 8.25 17.71 -17.94
C LEU A 280 7.06 18.58 -18.37
N GLY A 281 5.83 18.09 -18.21
CA GLY A 281 4.61 18.89 -18.38
C GLY A 281 3.91 19.05 -17.05
N ALA A 282 3.48 20.26 -16.71
CA ALA A 282 2.35 20.41 -15.79
C ALA A 282 1.23 19.49 -16.28
N MET A 283 0.58 18.75 -15.39
CA MET A 283 -0.67 18.07 -15.73
C MET A 283 -1.60 19.14 -16.32
N PRO A 284 -2.20 18.95 -17.50
CA PRO A 284 -3.30 19.82 -17.89
C PRO A 284 -4.33 19.68 -16.77
N CYS A 285 -4.69 20.81 -16.15
CA CYS A 285 -5.93 20.90 -15.41
C CYS A 285 -7.02 20.43 -16.37
N ALA A 286 -7.51 19.21 -16.18
CA ALA A 286 -8.77 18.82 -16.75
C ALA A 286 -9.84 19.59 -15.98
N SER A 287 -10.21 20.70 -16.59
CA SER A 287 -11.43 21.44 -16.37
C SER A 287 -12.63 20.54 -16.66
N ARG A 288 -13.44 20.31 -15.62
CA ARG A 288 -14.91 20.29 -15.55
C ARG A 288 -15.38 19.34 -14.45
#